data_AF-A0A0B2RNS0-F1
#
_entry.id   AF-A0A0B2RNS0-F1
#
_cell.length_a   1.000
_cell.length_b   1.000
_cell.length_c   1.000
_cell.angle_alpha   90.00
_cell.angle_beta   90.00
_cell.angle_gamma   90.00
#
_symmetry.space_group_name_H-M   'P 1'
#
loop_
_entity.id
_entity.type
_entity.pdbx_description
1 polymer ?
#
loop_
_entity_poly.entity_id
_entity_poly.type
_entity_poly.pdbx_seq_one_letter_code
_entity_poly.pdbx_strand_id
1 'polypeptide(L)' 'MEDRPMMTGLHTVADIFCVGCGSIVGWKYETAYEKNQKYKEGKSVLERYKVSGPDGSNYLISNEAHVGGSDADDA' A
#
# COMPACT_ATOMS: atom_id res chain seq x y z
N MET A 1 0.34 -16.82 -5.02
CA MET A 1 -0.81 -16.42 -4.18
C MET A 1 -1.07 -17.53 -3.20
N GLU A 2 -1.42 -17.21 -1.96
CA GLU A 2 -1.69 -18.18 -0.91
C GLU A 2 -2.84 -17.71 -0.02
N ASP A 3 -3.56 -18.66 0.58
CA ASP A 3 -4.56 -18.36 1.60
C ASP A 3 -3.89 -18.25 2.98
N ARG A 4 -3.99 -17.08 3.59
CA ARG A 4 -3.38 -16.74 4.87
C ARG A 4 -4.45 -16.40 5.91
N PRO A 5 -4.54 -17.14 7.04
CA PRO A 5 -5.39 -16.75 8.15
C PRO A 5 -4.81 -15.50 8.82
N MET A 6 -5.66 -14.49 9.04
CA MET A 6 -5.28 -13.23 9.71
C MET A 6 -6.28 -12.91 10.83
N MET A 7 -5.98 -11.89 11.64
CA MET A 7 -6.87 -11.43 12.72
C MET A 7 -8.28 -11.06 12.23
N THR A 8 -8.40 -10.59 10.98
CA THR A 8 -9.68 -10.20 10.39
C THR A 8 -10.27 -11.27 9.47
N GLY A 9 -9.88 -12.53 9.64
CA GLY A 9 -10.37 -13.65 8.83
C GLY A 9 -9.40 -14.13 7.75
N LEU A 10 -9.90 -15.05 6.92
CA LEU A 10 -9.13 -15.66 5.83
C LEU A 10 -8.99 -14.70 4.64
N HIS A 11 -7.79 -14.64 4.06
CA HIS A 11 -7.51 -13.83 2.88
C HIS A 11 -6.62 -14.60 1.91
N THR A 12 -6.91 -14.50 0.61
CA THR A 12 -5.94 -14.85 -0.43
C THR A 12 -5.03 -13.66 -0.67
N VAL A 13 -3.72 -13.84 -0.55
CA VAL A 13 -2.72 -12.77 -0.71
C VAL A 13 -1.66 -13.12 -1.76
N ALA A 14 -1.07 -12.09 -2.35
CA ALA A 14 0.09 -12.20 -3.24
C ALA A 14 1.28 -11.47 -2.61
N ASP A 15 2.44 -12.13 -2.51
CA ASP A 15 3.65 -11.48 -2.04
C ASP A 15 4.14 -10.42 -3.03
N ILE A 16 4.66 -9.32 -2.49
CA ILE A 16 5.26 -8.22 -3.24
C ILE A 16 6.77 -8.33 -3.05
N PHE A 17 7.50 -8.46 -4.15
CA PHE A 17 8.96 -8.51 -4.15
C PHE A 17 9.56 -7.24 -4.74
N CYS A 18 10.72 -6.83 -4.21
CA CYS A 18 11.51 -5.77 -4.80
C CYS A 18 12.17 -6.27 -6.08
N VAL A 19 11.98 -5.57 -7.20
CA VAL A 19 12.59 -5.95 -8.49
C VAL A 19 14.12 -5.84 -8.46
N GLY A 20 14.67 -4.92 -7.64
CA GLY A 20 16.12 -4.70 -7.57
C GLY A 20 16.89 -5.79 -6.80
N CYS A 21 16.33 -6.31 -5.71
CA CYS A 21 17.03 -7.27 -4.84
C CYS A 21 16.30 -8.60 -4.63
N GLY A 22 15.08 -8.75 -5.15
CA GLY A 22 14.28 -9.97 -5.04
C GLY A 22 13.68 -10.25 -3.66
N SER A 23 13.93 -9.39 -2.65
CA SER A 23 13.38 -9.61 -1.31
C SER A 23 11.87 -9.35 -1.26
N ILE A 24 11.16 -10.12 -0.44
CA ILE A 24 9.74 -9.89 -0.15
C ILE A 24 9.63 -8.66 0.77
N VAL A 25 8.95 -7.63 0.29
CA VAL A 25 8.76 -6.34 0.98
C VAL A 25 7.34 -6.13 1.50
N GLY A 26 6.41 -7.03 1.18
CA GLY A 26 5.03 -6.92 1.59
C GLY A 26 4.11 -7.91 0.89
N TRP A 27 2.81 -7.64 0.94
CA TRP A 27 1.78 -8.44 0.28
C TRP A 27 0.59 -7.59 -0.16
N LYS A 28 -0.15 -8.08 -1.15
CA LYS A 28 -1.41 -7.50 -1.63
C LYS A 28 -2.56 -8.45 -1.32
N TYR A 29 -3.71 -7.90 -0.93
CA TYR A 29 -4.94 -8.67 -0.79
C TYR A 29 -5.56 -8.91 -2.17
N GLU A 30 -5.67 -10.17 -2.57
CA GLU A 30 -6.35 -10.57 -3.80
C GLU A 30 -7.82 -10.85 -3.52
N THR A 31 -8.11 -11.61 -2.44
CA THR A 31 -9.47 -11.95 -2.02
C THR A 31 -9.60 -11.86 -0.50
N ALA A 32 -10.68 -11.25 -0.01
CA ALA A 32 -11.10 -11.31 1.38
C ALA A 32 -12.41 -12.10 1.48
N TYR A 33 -12.45 -13.16 2.28
CA TYR A 33 -13.64 -14.02 2.32
C TYR A 33 -14.79 -13.42 3.14
N GLU A 34 -14.48 -12.54 4.09
CA GLU A 34 -15.49 -11.84 4.86
C GLU A 34 -15.98 -10.56 4.18
N LYS A 35 -17.30 -10.35 4.13
CA LYS A 35 -17.92 -9.21 3.44
C LYS A 35 -17.45 -7.86 3.99
N ASN A 36 -17.24 -7.78 5.31
CA ASN A 36 -16.76 -6.56 5.98
C ASN A 36 -15.26 -6.29 5.72
N GLN A 37 -14.51 -7.22 5.12
CA GLN A 37 -13.10 -7.06 4.75
C GLN A 37 -12.88 -6.82 3.26
N LYS A 38 -13.92 -6.88 2.41
CA LYS A 38 -13.81 -6.66 0.96
C LYS A 38 -13.13 -5.35 0.57
N TYR A 39 -13.21 -4.33 1.43
CA TYR A 39 -12.50 -3.06 1.24
C TYR A 39 -10.96 -3.19 1.21
N LYS A 40 -10.41 -4.34 1.61
CA LYS A 40 -8.97 -4.64 1.57
C LYS A 40 -8.53 -5.18 0.22
N GLU A 41 -9.42 -5.80 -0.56
CA GLU A 41 -9.07 -6.35 -1.88
C GLU A 41 -8.47 -5.26 -2.76
N GLY A 42 -7.37 -5.59 -3.45
CA GLY A 42 -6.59 -4.63 -4.23
C GLY A 42 -5.57 -3.80 -3.41
N LYS A 43 -5.72 -3.70 -2.08
CA LYS A 43 -4.78 -2.94 -1.23
C LYS A 43 -3.52 -3.73 -0.92
N SER A 44 -2.44 -3.00 -0.70
CA SER A 44 -1.12 -3.55 -0.38
C SER A 44 -0.67 -3.15 1.01
N VAL A 45 0.02 -4.06 1.68
CA VAL A 45 0.71 -3.83 2.95
C VAL A 45 2.19 -3.99 2.68
N LEU A 46 2.97 -2.96 2.99
CA LEU A 46 4.42 -2.97 2.83
C LEU A 46 5.09 -2.86 4.19
N GLU A 47 6.16 -3.62 4.39
CA GLU A 47 6.97 -3.57 5.58
C GLU A 47 7.95 -2.39 5.48
N ARG A 48 7.67 -1.30 6.21
CA ARG A 48 8.47 -0.06 6.18
C ARG A 48 9.96 -0.30 6.33
N TYR A 49 10.35 -1.16 7.27
CA TYR A 49 11.76 -1.48 7.51
C TYR A 49 12.45 -2.02 6.26
N LYS A 50 11.75 -2.84 5.47
CA LYS A 50 12.28 -3.42 4.23
C LYS A 50 12.30 -2.44 3.05
N VAL A 51 11.48 -1.39 3.12
CA VAL A 51 11.36 -0.38 2.04
C VAL A 51 12.24 0.85 2.29
N SER A 52 12.32 1.32 3.54
CA SER A 52 12.96 2.60 3.89
C SER A 52 14.05 2.47 4.96
N GLY A 53 14.35 1.27 5.44
CA GLY A 53 15.32 1.06 6.51
C GLY A 53 14.82 1.50 7.90
N PRO A 54 15.67 1.44 8.93
CA PRO A 54 15.31 1.73 10.33
C PRO A 54 14.85 3.17 10.59
N ASP A 55 15.27 4.12 9.75
CA ASP A 55 15.15 5.55 10.08
C ASP A 55 13.80 6.17 9.68
N GLY A 56 12.91 5.40 9.04
CA GLY A 56 11.47 5.66 8.92
C GLY A 56 11.00 7.01 8.36
N SER A 57 11.92 7.90 7.98
CA SER A 57 11.67 9.25 7.49
C SER A 57 11.47 9.19 5.98
N ASN A 58 10.22 9.35 5.52
CA ASN A 58 9.83 9.83 4.16
C ASN A 58 8.34 9.55 3.79
N TYR A 59 7.41 9.44 4.76
CA TYR A 59 5.97 9.31 4.41
C TYR A 59 5.18 10.63 4.47
N LEU A 60 5.78 11.74 4.90
CA LEU A 60 5.10 13.05 5.03
C LEU A 60 5.29 13.98 3.83
N ILE A 61 6.07 13.59 2.81
CA ILE A 61 6.37 14.46 1.67
C ILE A 61 5.79 13.81 0.40
N SER A 62 4.50 14.01 0.12
CA SER A 62 3.92 13.90 -1.24
C SER A 62 2.42 14.24 -1.34
N ASN A 63 1.70 14.50 -0.25
CA ASN A 63 0.25 14.77 -0.37
C ASN A 63 -0.14 16.25 -0.53
N GLU A 64 0.82 17.18 -0.72
CA GLU A 64 0.54 18.63 -0.75
C GLU A 64 1.14 19.37 -1.95
N ALA A 65 1.00 18.85 -3.17
CA ALA A 65 1.32 19.66 -4.36
C ALA A 65 0.38 19.38 -5.55
N HIS A 66 -0.90 19.07 -5.30
CA HIS A 66 -1.95 19.07 -6.33
C HIS A 66 -3.27 19.63 -5.74
N VAL A 67 -3.29 20.94 -5.47
CA VAL A 67 -4.52 21.76 -5.52
C VAL A 67 -4.11 22.94 -6.40
N GLY A 68 -4.52 23.01 -7.66
CA GLY A 68 -5.86 23.44 -8.03
C GLY A 68 -5.85 24.97 -8.11
N GLY A 69 -5.74 25.51 -9.32
CA GLY A 69 -5.42 26.92 -9.58
C GLY A 69 -6.57 27.91 -9.35
N SER A 70 -6.23 29.20 -9.52
CA SER A 70 -7.17 30.29 -9.76
C SER A 70 -6.52 31.36 -10.65
N ASP A 71 -7.12 31.47 -11.83
CA ASP A 71 -7.46 32.65 -12.64
C ASP A 71 -6.47 33.82 -12.85
N ALA A 72 -6.25 34.11 -14.14
CA ALA A 72 -5.67 35.35 -14.63
C ALA A 72 -6.68 36.48 -14.47
N ASP A 73 -6.24 37.61 -13.91
CA ASP A 73 -6.96 38.88 -13.97
C ASP A 73 -6.33 39.74 -15.08
N ASP A 74 -7.15 40.06 -16.09
CA ASP A 74 -6.88 40.97 -17.20
C ASP A 74 -7.51 42.33 -16.83
N ALA A 75 -6.67 43.37 -16.67
CA ALA A 75 -7.04 44.79 -16.75
C ALA A 75 -5.79 45.67 -16.94
#